data_AF-A0A968MHS7-F1
#
_entry.id   AF-A0A968MHS7-F1
#
_cell.length_a   1.000
_cell.length_b   1.000
_cell.length_c   1.000
_cell.angle_alpha   90.00
_cell.angle_beta   90.00
_cell.angle_gamma   90.00
#
_symmetry.space_group_name_H-M   'P 1'
#
loop_
_entity.id
_entity.type
_entity.pdbx_description
1 polymer ?
#
loop_
_entity_poly.entity_id
_entity_poly.type
_entity_poly.pdbx_seq_one_letter_code
_entity_poly.pdbx_strand_id
1 'polypeptide(L)'
;MDTTVATHLAQRLGEKSTVLSHRVAIRLLAAFPELTYVLQAESLAASSVQERLGQVSVKRLNDVVRAILVFGDPSIAEQELQWAVGVLPRRGVQHKHQSTMIRWFFDEVTHLELTSDELVLAHQLEHHILDVVERVYAA
;
A
#
# COMPACT_ATOMS: atom_id res chain seq x y z
N MET A 1 8.02 14.15 14.00
CA MET A 1 7.91 12.68 14.02
C MET A 1 8.97 12.16 14.95
N ASP A 2 8.64 11.25 15.87
CA ASP A 2 9.66 10.58 16.68
C ASP A 2 10.48 9.68 15.75
N THR A 3 11.75 10.06 15.55
CA THR A 3 12.64 9.42 14.58
C THR A 3 12.95 7.97 14.94
N THR A 4 12.89 7.62 16.23
CA THR A 4 13.16 6.26 16.72
C THR A 4 11.95 5.37 16.41
N VAL A 5 10.75 5.81 16.78
CA VAL A 5 9.49 5.08 16.51
C VAL A 5 9.31 4.87 15.01
N ALA A 6 9.55 5.90 14.19
CA ALA A 6 9.41 5.80 12.75
C ALA A 6 10.42 4.82 12.12
N THR A 7 11.67 4.83 12.59
CA THR A 7 12.71 3.89 12.13
C THR A 7 12.34 2.44 12.47
N HIS A 8 11.89 2.18 13.71
CA HIS A 8 11.46 0.85 14.12
C HIS A 8 10.27 0.35 13.30
N LEU A 9 9.25 1.19 13.10
CA LEU A 9 8.10 0.85 12.27
C LEU A 9 8.55 0.56 10.82
N ALA A 10 9.40 1.40 10.23
CA ALA A 10 9.92 1.20 8.87
C ALA A 10 10.71 -0.11 8.72
N GLN A 11 11.47 -0.50 9.75
CA GLN A 11 12.20 -1.76 9.80
C GLN A 11 11.23 -2.94 9.85
N ARG A 12 10.25 -2.94 10.75
CA ARG A 12 9.23 -4.00 10.87
C ARG A 12 8.45 -4.19 9.57
N LEU A 13 8.03 -3.09 8.94
CA LEU A 13 7.36 -3.13 7.64
C LEU A 13 8.27 -3.70 6.53
N GLY A 14 9.58 -3.48 6.61
CA GLY A 14 10.56 -4.10 5.72
C GLY A 14 10.63 -5.61 5.92
N GLU A 15 10.79 -6.06 7.17
CA GLU A 15 10.89 -7.47 7.54
C GLU A 15 9.62 -8.27 7.21
N LYS A 16 8.45 -7.64 7.32
CA LYS A 16 7.15 -8.28 7.06
C LYS A 16 6.59 -8.00 5.67
N SER A 17 7.35 -7.30 4.80
CA SER A 17 6.90 -6.83 3.49
C SER A 17 6.28 -7.94 2.63
N THR A 18 6.93 -9.10 2.52
CA THR A 18 6.42 -10.24 1.74
C THR A 18 5.09 -10.77 2.29
N VAL A 19 4.97 -10.91 3.61
CA VAL A 19 3.77 -11.45 4.26
C VAL A 19 2.61 -10.48 4.13
N LEU A 20 2.84 -9.19 4.42
CA LEU A 20 1.83 -8.13 4.26
C LEU A 20 1.35 -8.06 2.81
N SER A 21 2.28 -8.04 1.86
CA SER A 21 1.96 -7.96 0.43
C SER A 21 1.11 -9.13 -0.04
N HIS A 22 1.43 -10.33 0.42
CA HIS A 22 0.69 -11.54 0.08
C HIS A 22 -0.73 -11.53 0.65
N ARG A 23 -0.89 -11.20 1.94
CA ARG A 23 -2.21 -11.20 2.60
C ARG A 23 -3.17 -10.18 1.99
N VAL A 24 -2.68 -8.94 1.78
CA VAL A 24 -3.49 -7.89 1.17
C VAL A 24 -3.83 -8.25 -0.28
N ALA A 25 -2.89 -8.81 -1.06
CA ALA A 25 -3.16 -9.23 -2.43
C ALA A 25 -4.24 -10.32 -2.52
N ILE A 26 -4.23 -11.31 -1.60
CA ILE A 26 -5.28 -12.32 -1.51
C ILE A 26 -6.63 -11.67 -1.20
N ARG A 27 -6.70 -10.80 -0.19
CA ARG A 27 -7.95 -10.10 0.17
C ARG A 27 -8.47 -9.25 -0.99
N LEU A 28 -7.59 -8.54 -1.69
CA LEU A 28 -7.94 -7.73 -2.87
C LEU A 28 -8.52 -8.56 -4.02
N LEU A 29 -7.90 -9.67 -4.38
CA LEU A 29 -8.39 -10.50 -5.49
C LEU A 29 -9.69 -11.23 -5.13
N ALA A 30 -9.91 -11.55 -3.85
CA ALA A 30 -11.17 -12.10 -3.38
C ALA A 30 -12.32 -11.08 -3.49
N ALA A 31 -12.06 -9.80 -3.19
CA ALA A 31 -13.07 -8.75 -3.19
C ALA A 31 -13.25 -8.04 -4.54
N PHE A 32 -12.20 -7.99 -5.36
CA PHE A 32 -12.19 -7.39 -6.69
C PHE A 32 -11.62 -8.39 -7.72
N PRO A 33 -12.38 -9.45 -8.06
CA PRO A 33 -11.92 -10.45 -9.04
C PRO A 33 -11.57 -9.84 -10.40
N GLU A 34 -12.15 -8.69 -10.75
CA GLU A 34 -11.86 -7.95 -11.98
C GLU A 34 -10.38 -7.54 -12.12
N LEU A 35 -9.66 -7.37 -11.00
CA LEU A 35 -8.23 -7.06 -11.00
C LEU A 35 -7.39 -8.21 -11.57
N THR A 36 -7.93 -9.43 -11.58
CA THR A 36 -7.24 -10.61 -12.13
C THR A 36 -6.98 -10.44 -13.62
N TYR A 37 -7.95 -9.94 -14.39
CA TYR A 37 -7.81 -9.78 -15.84
C TYR A 37 -6.78 -8.71 -16.21
N VAL A 38 -6.72 -7.65 -15.41
CA VAL A 38 -5.73 -6.57 -15.57
C VAL A 38 -4.31 -7.11 -15.41
N LEU A 39 -4.11 -7.97 -14.43
CA LEU A 39 -2.81 -8.50 -14.07
C LEU A 39 -2.41 -9.75 -14.87
N GLN A 40 -3.38 -10.52 -15.39
CA GLN A 40 -3.10 -11.68 -16.24
C GLN A 40 -2.32 -11.30 -17.50
N ALA A 41 -2.59 -10.12 -18.08
CA ALA A 41 -1.82 -9.60 -19.22
C ALA A 41 -0.36 -9.28 -18.86
N GLU A 42 -0.06 -9.06 -17.57
CA GLU A 42 1.28 -8.72 -17.07
C GLU A 42 1.95 -9.88 -16.32
N SER A 43 1.21 -10.93 -15.99
CA SER A 43 1.71 -12.09 -15.26
C SER A 43 2.53 -12.94 -16.22
N LEU A 44 3.86 -12.82 -16.11
CA LEU A 44 4.76 -13.76 -16.77
C LEU A 44 4.41 -15.19 -16.32
N ALA A 45 4.57 -16.17 -17.21
CA ALA A 45 4.07 -17.54 -17.07
C ALA A 45 4.51 -18.32 -15.80
N ALA A 46 5.38 -17.76 -14.96
CA ALA A 46 5.93 -18.39 -13.76
C ALA A 46 5.44 -17.80 -12.42
N SER A 47 4.59 -16.78 -12.42
CA SER A 47 4.07 -16.16 -11.19
C SER A 47 2.54 -16.22 -11.14
N SER A 48 1.98 -16.52 -9.97
CA SER A 48 0.53 -16.43 -9.76
C SER A 48 0.09 -14.95 -9.80
N VAL A 49 -1.19 -14.70 -10.12
CA VAL A 49 -1.74 -13.34 -10.16
C VAL A 49 -1.69 -12.67 -8.78
N GLN A 50 -1.84 -13.46 -7.71
CA GLN A 50 -1.71 -13.02 -6.32
C GLN A 50 -0.29 -12.51 -6.03
N GLU A 51 0.73 -13.30 -6.39
CA GLU A 51 2.13 -12.91 -6.21
C GLU A 51 2.45 -11.66 -7.04
N ARG A 52 1.94 -11.60 -8.28
CA ARG A 52 2.12 -10.44 -9.14
C ARG A 52 1.51 -9.18 -8.53
N LEU A 53 0.25 -9.22 -8.10
CA LEU A 53 -0.42 -8.09 -7.44
C LEU A 53 0.32 -7.65 -6.18
N GLY A 54 0.73 -8.61 -5.36
CA GLY A 54 1.51 -8.37 -4.15
C GLY A 54 2.81 -7.63 -4.46
N GLN A 55 3.54 -8.05 -5.50
CA GLN A 55 4.81 -7.45 -5.89
C GLN A 55 4.69 -6.06 -6.51
N VAL A 56 3.73 -5.84 -7.42
CA VAL A 56 3.67 -4.59 -8.20
C VAL A 56 2.84 -3.50 -7.54
N SER A 57 1.94 -3.87 -6.63
CA SER A 57 1.03 -2.93 -6.00
C SER A 57 1.29 -2.83 -4.50
N VAL A 58 1.06 -3.91 -3.74
CA VAL A 58 1.10 -3.83 -2.27
C VAL A 58 2.52 -3.60 -1.75
N LYS A 59 3.51 -4.27 -2.33
CA LYS A 59 4.92 -4.04 -1.98
C LYS A 59 5.34 -2.60 -2.30
N ARG A 60 4.89 -2.04 -3.42
CA ARG A 60 5.15 -0.63 -3.76
C ARG A 60 4.54 0.31 -2.73
N LEU A 61 3.30 0.07 -2.30
CA LEU A 61 2.70 0.82 -1.19
C LEU A 61 3.53 0.71 0.09
N ASN A 62 3.96 -0.50 0.46
CA ASN A 62 4.83 -0.71 1.62
C ASN A 62 6.14 0.08 1.51
N ASP A 63 6.76 0.11 0.33
CA ASP A 63 8.00 0.85 0.10
C ASP A 63 7.79 2.37 0.19
N VAL A 64 6.64 2.89 -0.27
CA VAL A 64 6.24 4.30 -0.09
C VAL A 64 6.05 4.64 1.38
N VAL A 65 5.32 3.81 2.14
CA VAL A 65 5.12 4.04 3.59
C VAL A 65 6.46 4.05 4.32
N ARG A 66 7.35 3.10 3.99
CA ARG A 66 8.70 3.06 4.56
C ARG A 66 9.53 4.29 4.18
N ALA A 67 9.44 4.77 2.95
CA ALA A 67 10.12 5.99 2.53
C ALA A 67 9.64 7.20 3.35
N ILE A 68 8.33 7.37 3.52
CA ILE A 68 7.75 8.44 4.35
C ILE A 68 8.29 8.36 5.79
N LEU A 69 8.33 7.16 6.37
CA LEU A 69 8.84 6.94 7.73
C LEU A 69 10.34 7.23 7.86
N VAL A 70 11.14 6.85 6.88
CA VAL A 70 12.61 7.04 6.90
C VAL A 70 12.98 8.50 6.66
N PHE A 71 12.32 9.17 5.71
CA PHE A 71 12.63 10.55 5.33
C PHE A 71 11.84 11.58 6.13
N GLY A 72 10.77 11.18 6.82
CA GLY A 72 9.87 12.09 7.52
C GLY A 72 9.13 13.04 6.59
N ASP A 73 8.92 12.63 5.34
CA ASP A 73 8.32 13.45 4.29
C ASP A 73 7.02 12.83 3.76
N PRO A 74 5.84 13.30 4.25
CA PRO A 74 4.54 12.81 3.78
C PRO A 74 4.20 13.19 2.33
N SER A 75 4.94 14.11 1.70
CA SER A 75 4.71 14.51 0.30
C SER A 75 5.07 13.41 -0.70
N ILE A 76 5.89 12.43 -0.28
CA ILE A 76 6.22 11.24 -1.07
C ILE A 76 4.95 10.48 -1.49
N ALA A 77 3.94 10.39 -0.59
CA ALA A 77 2.67 9.77 -0.93
C ALA A 77 1.97 10.49 -2.08
N GLU A 78 1.96 11.83 -2.05
CA GLU A 78 1.30 12.64 -3.06
C GLU A 78 1.95 12.48 -4.43
N GLN A 79 3.29 12.53 -4.50
CA GLN A 79 4.02 12.35 -5.76
C GLN A 79 3.75 10.97 -6.38
N GLU A 80 3.82 9.91 -5.57
CA GLU A 80 3.59 8.54 -6.03
C GLU A 80 2.13 8.31 -6.45
N LEU A 81 1.17 8.86 -5.70
CA LEU A 81 -0.25 8.71 -6.00
C LEU A 81 -0.68 9.55 -7.22
N GLN A 82 -0.13 10.75 -7.41
CA GLN A 82 -0.34 11.55 -8.63
C GLN A 82 0.13 10.80 -9.88
N TRP A 83 1.32 10.19 -9.83
CA TRP A 83 1.80 9.36 -10.92
C TRP A 83 0.89 8.15 -11.14
N ALA A 84 0.47 7.48 -10.06
CA ALA A 84 -0.37 6.29 -10.11
C ALA A 84 -1.74 6.57 -10.73
N VAL A 85 -2.39 7.69 -10.38
CA VAL A 85 -3.68 8.12 -10.96
C VAL A 85 -3.59 8.39 -12.46
N GLY A 86 -2.45 8.83 -12.97
CA GLY A 86 -2.26 9.01 -14.41
C GLY A 86 -2.28 7.70 -15.22
N VAL A 87 -1.98 6.57 -14.58
CA VAL A 87 -1.72 5.29 -15.25
C VAL A 87 -2.77 4.22 -14.92
N LEU A 88 -3.11 4.07 -13.65
CA LEU A 88 -3.90 2.95 -13.13
C LEU A 88 -5.36 2.92 -13.60
N PRO A 89 -6.10 4.04 -13.70
CA PRO A 89 -7.46 4.06 -14.24
C PRO A 89 -7.55 3.53 -15.67
N ARG A 90 -6.53 3.75 -16.50
CA ARG A 90 -6.46 3.22 -17.88
C ARG A 90 -6.35 1.69 -17.91
N ARG A 91 -5.97 1.08 -16.79
CA ARG A 91 -5.91 -0.37 -16.59
C ARG A 91 -7.09 -0.89 -15.76
N GLY A 92 -8.16 -0.11 -15.58
CA GLY A 92 -9.35 -0.54 -14.85
C GLY A 92 -9.21 -0.49 -13.32
N VAL A 93 -8.11 0.05 -12.79
CA VAL A 93 -7.94 0.25 -11.34
C VAL A 93 -8.59 1.58 -10.94
N GLN A 94 -9.61 1.50 -10.10
CA GLN A 94 -10.41 2.65 -9.66
C GLN A 94 -10.00 3.13 -8.27
N HIS A 95 -10.47 4.31 -7.91
CA HIS A 95 -10.36 4.90 -6.57
C HIS A 95 -10.64 3.86 -5.46
N LYS A 96 -11.79 3.16 -5.54
CA LYS A 96 -12.21 2.14 -4.56
C LYS A 96 -11.16 1.02 -4.36
N HIS A 97 -10.43 0.63 -5.41
CA HIS A 97 -9.42 -0.42 -5.29
C HIS A 97 -8.20 0.08 -4.50
N GLN A 98 -7.76 1.31 -4.78
CA GLN A 98 -6.63 1.91 -4.09
C GLN A 98 -6.93 2.23 -2.64
N SER A 99 -8.07 2.88 -2.37
CA SER A 99 -8.48 3.20 -1.00
C SER A 99 -8.66 1.92 -0.15
N THR A 100 -9.20 0.85 -0.74
CA THR A 100 -9.35 -0.44 -0.05
C THR A 100 -8.00 -1.13 0.18
N MET A 101 -7.09 -1.10 -0.79
CA MET A 101 -5.73 -1.62 -0.62
C MET A 101 -5.01 -0.93 0.53
N ILE A 102 -5.10 0.40 0.62
CA ILE A 102 -4.45 1.18 1.69
C ILE A 102 -5.04 0.80 3.05
N ARG A 103 -6.38 0.81 3.19
CA ARG A 103 -7.05 0.42 4.43
C ARG A 103 -6.65 -0.99 4.87
N TRP A 104 -6.69 -1.96 3.97
CA TRP A 104 -6.33 -3.33 4.32
C TRP A 104 -4.84 -3.53 4.56
N PHE A 105 -3.97 -2.75 3.92
CA PHE A 105 -2.56 -2.74 4.26
C PHE A 105 -2.36 -2.29 5.70
N PHE A 106 -2.97 -1.18 6.12
CA PHE A 106 -2.84 -0.70 7.49
C PHE A 106 -3.55 -1.60 8.51
N ASP A 107 -4.68 -2.22 8.16
CA ASP A 107 -5.34 -3.28 8.94
C ASP A 107 -4.36 -4.45 9.22
N GLU A 108 -3.68 -4.96 8.19
CA GLU A 108 -2.67 -6.02 8.37
C GLU A 108 -1.44 -5.54 9.17
N VAL A 109 -1.09 -4.26 9.10
CA VAL A 109 -0.04 -3.67 9.94
C VAL A 109 -0.44 -3.66 11.41
N THR A 110 -1.73 -3.46 11.75
CA THR A 110 -2.20 -3.53 13.14
C THR A 110 -2.10 -4.93 13.75
N HIS A 111 -2.03 -5.97 12.92
CA HIS A 111 -1.80 -7.35 13.37
C HIS A 111 -0.33 -7.68 13.66
N LEU A 112 0.58 -6.73 13.44
CA LEU A 112 1.97 -6.85 13.88
C LEU A 112 2.08 -6.53 15.37
N GLU A 113 3.11 -7.06 16.02
CA GLU A 113 3.43 -6.73 17.43
C GLU A 113 4.02 -5.32 17.52
N LEU A 114 3.17 -4.30 17.41
CA LEU A 114 3.52 -2.90 17.46
C LEU A 114 3.36 -2.32 18.87
N THR A 115 4.18 -1.31 19.19
CA THR A 115 3.97 -0.47 20.38
C THR A 115 2.78 0.47 20.17
N SER A 116 2.28 1.06 21.25
CA SER A 116 1.21 2.07 21.16
C SER A 116 1.60 3.26 20.28
N ASP A 117 2.85 3.70 20.33
CA ASP A 117 3.33 4.82 19.51
C ASP A 117 3.46 4.43 18.03
N GLU A 118 3.90 3.21 17.73
CA GLU A 118 3.94 2.66 16.37
C GLU A 118 2.52 2.55 15.78
N LEU A 119 1.53 2.13 16.59
CA LEU A 119 0.13 2.07 16.17
C LEU A 119 -0.46 3.45 15.87
N VAL A 120 -0.22 4.43 16.74
CA VAL A 120 -0.66 5.82 16.53
C VAL A 120 -0.05 6.38 15.25
N LEU A 121 1.25 6.16 15.03
CA LEU A 121 1.92 6.61 13.81
C LEU A 121 1.37 5.92 12.55
N ALA A 122 1.10 4.61 12.62
CA ALA A 122 0.50 3.88 11.51
C ALA A 122 -0.89 4.42 11.17
N HIS A 123 -1.73 4.71 12.17
CA HIS A 123 -3.05 5.31 11.96
C HIS A 123 -2.96 6.71 11.35
N GLN A 124 -2.03 7.54 11.82
CA GLN A 124 -1.82 8.88 11.25
C GLN A 124 -1.40 8.81 9.77
N LEU A 125 -0.52 7.86 9.42
CA LEU A 125 -0.11 7.64 8.05
C LEU A 125 -1.23 7.11 7.17
N GLU A 126 -2.05 6.18 7.68
CA GLU A 126 -3.23 5.69 6.96
C GLU A 126 -4.15 6.85 6.57
N HIS A 127 -4.55 7.68 7.55
CA HIS A 127 -5.43 8.82 7.31
C HIS A 127 -4.82 9.80 6.30
N HIS A 128 -3.55 10.15 6.46
CA HIS A 128 -2.87 11.06 5.54
C HIS A 128 -2.86 10.51 4.10
N ILE A 129 -2.50 9.23 3.92
CA ILE A 129 -2.42 8.63 2.59
C ILE A 129 -3.82 8.53 1.95
N LEU A 130 -4.85 8.18 2.73
CA LEU A 130 -6.23 8.15 2.23
C LEU A 130 -6.72 9.56 1.83
N ASP A 131 -6.42 10.59 2.62
CA ASP A 131 -6.75 11.97 2.27
C ASP A 131 -6.06 12.40 0.97
N VAL A 132 -4.82 11.99 0.76
CA VAL A 132 -4.10 12.24 -0.50
C VAL A 132 -4.79 11.53 -1.66
N VAL A 133 -5.18 10.25 -1.50
CA VAL A 133 -5.92 9.51 -2.54
C VAL A 133 -7.20 10.25 -2.93
N GLU A 134 -8.01 10.64 -1.95
CA GLU A 134 -9.26 11.37 -2.21
C GLU A 134 -9.00 12.66 -2.99
N ARG A 135 -8.00 13.46 -2.59
CA ARG A 135 -7.64 14.70 -3.31
C ARG A 135 -7.18 14.45 -4.75
N VAL A 136 -6.36 13.42 -4.97
CA VAL A 136 -5.79 13.15 -6.30
C VAL A 136 -6.83 12.58 -7.27
N TYR A 137 -7.83 11.82 -6.80
CA TYR A 137 -8.93 11.34 -7.65
C TYR A 137 -10.05 12.36 -7.85
N ALA A 138 -10.15 13.38 -7.00
CA ALA A 138 -11.11 14.47 -7.16
C ALA A 138 -10.64 15.59 -8.11
N ALA A 139 -9.34 15.62 -8.44
CA ALA A 139 -8.70 16.59 -9.33
C ALA A 139 -8.87 16.21 -10.82
#